data_AF-A0A0K2GIS0-F1
#
_entry.id   AF-A0A0K2GIS0-F1
#
_cell.length_a   1.000
_cell.length_b   1.000
_cell.length_c   1.000
_cell.angle_alpha   90.00
_cell.angle_beta   90.00
_cell.angle_gamma   90.00
#
_symmetry.space_group_name_H-M   'P 1'
#
loop_
_entity.id
_entity.type
_entity.pdbx_description
1 polymer ?
#
loop_
_entity_poly.entity_id
_entity_poly.type
_entity_poly.pdbx_seq_one_letter_code
_entity_poly.pdbx_strand_id
1 'polypeptide(L)'
;MKYVIVHAEGMADHPRPELGGRTPLQASATPHLDRLAQQGELGLLVFPSDATRHGSGLSGTAILGYDPKKFYQGPGPLEAASLGVSVTEHDVVYRCTMVTLRPDGGKVGSDFKKLGPHVVMDDATAGLIETEEARELIDAINEQLGSETIQFYPGAGHRHLMVWVNGKPRAICVDPQSVLGRSIGDALPAGDGADILRKLMDASYLILRDHPVNEERLAAGKKPANCVWLWGEGRAVAWPSLTEKYRVAGSMVATSDVHRGVGICAGLDAVDPDRLAGGDLRAKAAVALEEFAKKDFVYVHAGLTDEVVHGTDIKAKVGGIEEFDRDLVGPLTEGLAKRGPYRFLVVCDHGEGAQGQAFYAFGEGAGKAAAAPGRRFTEQDAQAAKTPARDATKFVTKFFSKS
;
A
#
# COMPACT_ATOMS: atom_id res chain seq x y z
N MET A 1 -11.53 -26.28 6.70
CA MET A 1 -10.31 -25.55 7.11
C MET A 1 -10.48 -24.11 6.65
N LYS A 2 -10.27 -23.14 7.52
CA LYS A 2 -10.24 -21.71 7.14
C LYS A 2 -8.81 -21.23 6.97
N TYR A 3 -8.58 -20.26 6.11
CA TYR A 3 -7.26 -19.72 5.78
C TYR A 3 -7.26 -18.22 5.99
N VAL A 4 -6.33 -17.71 6.80
CA VAL A 4 -6.17 -16.27 7.02
C VAL A 4 -4.74 -15.84 6.70
N ILE A 5 -4.61 -14.81 5.86
CA ILE A 5 -3.36 -14.06 5.74
C ILE A 5 -3.56 -12.73 6.43
N VAL A 6 -2.65 -12.37 7.34
CA VAL A 6 -2.57 -11.03 7.93
C VAL A 6 -1.28 -10.40 7.44
N HIS A 7 -1.39 -9.36 6.61
CA HIS A 7 -0.26 -8.58 6.14
C HIS A 7 -0.15 -7.32 6.98
N ALA A 8 0.83 -7.32 7.88
CA ALA A 8 1.20 -6.25 8.80
C ALA A 8 2.25 -5.33 8.16
N GLU A 9 1.79 -4.37 7.38
CA GLU A 9 2.67 -3.47 6.61
C GLU A 9 3.32 -2.40 7.52
N GLY A 10 4.60 -2.13 7.33
CA GLY A 10 5.29 -1.00 7.99
C GLY A 10 5.68 -1.20 9.46
N MET A 11 5.48 -2.40 10.02
CA MET A 11 5.76 -2.67 11.44
C MET A 11 7.19 -3.15 11.69
N ALA A 12 7.86 -3.70 10.67
CA ALA A 12 9.27 -4.02 10.77
C ALA A 12 10.10 -2.72 10.74
N ASP A 13 11.18 -2.68 11.50
CA ASP A 13 12.06 -1.52 11.56
C ASP A 13 13.49 -1.92 11.93
N HIS A 14 14.35 -0.92 12.03
CA HIS A 14 15.70 -1.03 12.51
C HIS A 14 15.80 -0.71 14.01
N PRO A 15 16.84 -1.24 14.69
CA PRO A 15 17.16 -0.85 16.06
C PRO A 15 17.25 0.66 16.24
N ARG A 16 16.61 1.18 17.29
CA ARG A 16 16.59 2.61 17.62
C ARG A 16 17.33 2.89 18.92
N PRO A 17 18.23 3.90 18.97
CA PRO A 17 18.90 4.31 20.21
C PRO A 17 17.93 4.62 21.35
N GLU A 18 16.79 5.26 21.04
CA GLU A 18 15.72 5.65 21.96
C GLU A 18 15.06 4.45 22.65
N LEU A 19 15.16 3.26 22.04
CA LEU A 19 14.62 2.00 22.57
C LEU A 19 15.70 1.11 23.20
N GLY A 20 16.91 1.65 23.41
CA GLY A 20 18.05 0.91 23.95
C GLY A 20 18.63 -0.09 22.95
N GLY A 21 18.59 0.23 21.65
CA GLY A 21 19.07 -0.66 20.58
C GLY A 21 18.09 -1.77 20.19
N ARG A 22 16.81 -1.62 20.54
CA ARG A 22 15.72 -2.50 20.12
C ARG A 22 14.96 -1.91 18.93
N THR A 23 14.32 -2.75 18.12
CA THR A 23 13.31 -2.32 17.14
C THR A 23 12.01 -1.92 17.88
N PRO A 24 11.13 -1.11 17.28
CA PRO A 24 9.80 -0.82 17.83
C PRO A 24 9.01 -2.10 18.12
N LEU A 25 9.08 -3.09 17.23
CA LEU A 25 8.41 -4.38 17.41
C LEU A 25 8.95 -5.16 18.62
N GLN A 26 10.27 -5.16 18.86
CA GLN A 26 10.88 -5.74 20.06
C GLN A 26 10.47 -5.01 21.35
N ALA A 27 10.27 -3.69 21.27
CA ALA A 27 9.88 -2.85 22.41
C ALA A 27 8.38 -2.94 22.74
N SER A 28 7.54 -3.34 21.77
CA SER A 28 6.08 -3.42 21.89
C SER A 28 5.62 -4.66 22.66
N ALA A 29 4.49 -4.56 23.36
CA ALA A 29 3.77 -5.70 23.95
C ALA A 29 2.82 -6.33 22.92
N THR A 30 3.21 -7.45 22.33
CA THR A 30 2.49 -8.14 21.24
C THR A 30 2.12 -9.60 21.57
N PRO A 31 1.36 -9.85 22.66
CA PRO A 31 1.08 -11.21 23.14
C PRO A 31 0.36 -12.11 22.12
N HIS A 32 -0.42 -11.57 21.19
CA HIS A 32 -1.15 -12.37 20.21
C HIS A 32 -0.24 -12.82 19.05
N LEU A 33 0.57 -11.92 18.49
CA LEU A 33 1.61 -12.22 17.50
C LEU A 33 2.67 -13.15 18.09
N ASP A 34 3.13 -12.91 19.33
CA ASP A 34 4.08 -13.78 20.02
C ASP A 34 3.52 -15.19 20.17
N ARG A 35 2.22 -15.34 20.49
CA ARG A 35 1.56 -16.64 20.54
C ARG A 35 1.54 -17.35 19.19
N LEU A 36 1.23 -16.64 18.10
CA LEU A 36 1.26 -17.19 16.74
C LEU A 36 2.68 -17.63 16.34
N ALA A 37 3.68 -16.81 16.66
CA ALA A 37 5.07 -17.17 16.47
C ALA A 37 5.43 -18.43 17.26
N GLN A 38 5.04 -18.55 18.53
CA GLN A 38 5.34 -19.71 19.38
C GLN A 38 4.67 -21.01 18.91
N GLN A 39 3.44 -20.93 18.40
CA GLN A 39 2.66 -22.07 17.91
C GLN A 39 3.02 -22.48 16.47
N GLY A 40 3.67 -21.60 15.70
CA GLY A 40 3.94 -21.81 14.28
C GLY A 40 5.41 -21.97 13.90
N GLU A 41 5.66 -22.00 12.60
CA GLU A 41 6.94 -21.72 11.97
C GLU A 41 7.15 -20.20 11.94
N LEU A 42 8.28 -19.73 12.48
CA LEU A 42 8.76 -18.37 12.32
C LEU A 42 9.96 -18.42 11.38
N GLY A 43 10.08 -17.44 10.50
CA GLY A 43 11.24 -17.32 9.64
C GLY A 43 11.17 -16.13 8.70
N LEU A 44 12.16 -16.05 7.81
CA LEU A 44 12.31 -14.96 6.86
C LEU A 44 11.55 -15.26 5.57
N LEU A 45 10.92 -14.23 5.01
CA LEU A 45 10.22 -14.27 3.73
C LEU A 45 11.00 -13.42 2.72
N VAL A 46 11.31 -14.00 1.57
CA VAL A 46 12.09 -13.37 0.51
C VAL A 46 11.19 -13.08 -0.67
N PHE A 47 11.15 -11.81 -1.05
CA PHE A 47 10.50 -11.36 -2.27
C PHE A 47 11.48 -11.47 -3.45
N PRO A 48 11.02 -11.88 -4.64
CA PRO A 48 11.84 -11.79 -5.84
C PRO A 48 12.30 -10.35 -6.04
N SER A 49 13.62 -10.13 -6.05
CA SER A 49 14.15 -8.80 -6.30
C SER A 49 13.97 -8.42 -7.77
N ASP A 50 13.33 -7.28 -7.98
CA ASP A 50 13.37 -6.52 -9.22
C ASP A 50 13.82 -5.11 -8.86
N ALA A 51 15.04 -4.74 -9.26
CA ALA A 51 15.61 -3.43 -8.96
C ALA A 51 14.88 -2.28 -9.69
N THR A 52 13.95 -2.60 -10.59
CA THR A 52 13.24 -1.60 -11.40
C THR A 52 11.86 -1.27 -10.89
N ARG A 53 11.24 -2.13 -10.07
CA ARG A 53 9.85 -1.96 -9.63
C ARG A 53 9.76 -1.81 -8.12
N HIS A 54 9.12 -0.72 -7.70
CA HIS A 54 8.93 -0.35 -6.31
C HIS A 54 7.46 0.05 -6.09
N GLY A 55 7.10 0.29 -4.83
CA GLY A 55 5.76 0.72 -4.45
C GLY A 55 4.91 -0.36 -3.79
N SER A 56 3.79 0.09 -3.22
CA SER A 56 2.84 -0.73 -2.50
C SER A 56 2.20 -1.79 -3.40
N GLY A 57 1.76 -2.91 -2.82
CA GLY A 57 1.14 -4.02 -3.55
C GLY A 57 2.12 -5.04 -4.14
N LEU A 58 3.42 -4.73 -4.25
CA LEU A 58 4.44 -5.71 -4.66
C LEU A 58 4.48 -6.91 -3.70
N SER A 59 4.56 -6.64 -2.40
CA SER A 59 4.56 -7.67 -1.36
C SER A 59 3.29 -8.52 -1.43
N GLY A 60 2.11 -7.88 -1.52
CA GLY A 60 0.83 -8.58 -1.65
C GLY A 60 0.75 -9.48 -2.89
N THR A 61 1.25 -8.99 -4.03
CA THR A 61 1.35 -9.77 -5.28
C THR A 61 2.14 -11.06 -5.05
N ALA A 62 3.31 -10.95 -4.41
CA ALA A 62 4.16 -12.08 -4.12
C ALA A 62 3.59 -13.02 -3.06
N ILE A 63 2.99 -12.49 -1.99
CA ILE A 63 2.35 -13.28 -0.91
C ILE A 63 1.22 -14.15 -1.47
N LEU A 64 0.46 -13.65 -2.45
CA LEU A 64 -0.58 -14.42 -3.14
C LEU A 64 -0.05 -15.40 -4.20
N GLY A 65 1.27 -15.50 -4.35
CA GLY A 65 1.94 -16.47 -5.23
C GLY A 65 2.05 -16.05 -6.70
N TYR A 66 2.03 -14.74 -6.97
CA TYR A 66 2.28 -14.20 -8.29
C TYR A 66 3.71 -13.66 -8.37
N ASP A 67 4.41 -13.98 -9.45
CA ASP A 67 5.73 -13.42 -9.74
C ASP A 67 5.62 -11.91 -10.01
N PRO A 68 6.16 -11.02 -9.15
CA PRO A 68 6.05 -9.59 -9.33
C PRO A 68 6.61 -9.10 -10.67
N LYS A 69 7.61 -9.79 -11.24
CA LYS A 69 8.18 -9.44 -12.56
C LYS A 69 7.16 -9.56 -13.70
N LYS A 70 6.16 -10.43 -13.53
CA LYS A 70 5.12 -10.67 -14.54
C LYS A 70 3.85 -9.90 -14.23
N PHE A 71 3.43 -9.90 -12.97
CA PHE A 71 2.08 -9.50 -12.59
C PHE A 71 2.01 -8.12 -11.93
N TYR A 72 3.07 -7.67 -11.25
CA TYR A 72 3.14 -6.33 -10.68
C TYR A 72 3.75 -5.37 -11.70
N GLN A 73 2.91 -4.56 -12.35
CA GLN A 73 3.37 -3.55 -13.31
C GLN A 73 3.53 -2.15 -12.69
N GLY A 74 3.13 -1.98 -11.43
CA GLY A 74 3.07 -0.70 -10.73
C GLY A 74 1.77 -0.58 -9.93
N PRO A 75 1.66 0.41 -9.03
CA PRO A 75 0.47 0.61 -8.22
C PRO A 75 -0.72 1.17 -9.01
N GLY A 76 -0.49 1.92 -10.11
CA GLY A 76 -1.55 2.53 -10.93
C GLY A 76 -2.60 1.52 -11.43
N PRO A 77 -2.21 0.44 -12.14
CA PRO A 77 -3.15 -0.58 -12.58
C PRO A 77 -3.94 -1.27 -11.46
N LEU A 78 -3.34 -1.40 -10.27
CA LEU A 78 -4.02 -1.99 -9.10
C LEU A 78 -5.09 -1.03 -8.55
N GLU A 79 -4.77 0.26 -8.42
CA GLU A 79 -5.77 1.27 -8.04
C GLU A 79 -6.90 1.38 -9.08
N ALA A 80 -6.58 1.29 -10.38
CA ALA A 80 -7.62 1.24 -11.43
C ALA A 80 -8.59 0.08 -11.23
N ALA A 81 -8.08 -1.11 -10.89
CA ALA A 81 -8.91 -2.27 -10.57
C ALA A 81 -9.78 -2.03 -9.32
N SER A 82 -9.25 -1.37 -8.28
CA SER A 82 -10.01 -1.01 -7.06
C SER A 82 -11.16 -0.06 -7.34
N LEU A 83 -10.92 0.95 -8.20
CA LEU A 83 -11.88 1.99 -8.56
C LEU A 83 -12.86 1.54 -9.67
N GLY A 84 -12.71 0.33 -10.22
CA GLY A 84 -13.54 -0.16 -11.31
C GLY A 84 -13.28 0.55 -12.66
N VAL A 85 -12.10 1.18 -12.81
CA VAL A 85 -11.70 1.81 -14.06
C VAL A 85 -11.33 0.74 -15.09
N SER A 86 -12.04 0.73 -16.21
CA SER A 86 -11.81 -0.24 -17.28
C SER A 86 -10.60 0.15 -18.12
N VAL A 87 -9.64 -0.76 -18.25
CA VAL A 87 -8.39 -0.57 -18.99
C VAL A 87 -8.05 -1.83 -19.80
N THR A 88 -7.40 -1.64 -20.94
CA THR A 88 -6.89 -2.71 -21.80
C THR A 88 -5.40 -2.98 -21.54
N GLU A 89 -4.87 -4.07 -22.07
CA GLU A 89 -3.43 -4.39 -22.00
C GLU A 89 -2.54 -3.35 -22.71
N HIS A 90 -3.13 -2.53 -23.59
CA HIS A 90 -2.44 -1.47 -24.31
C HIS A 90 -2.45 -0.13 -23.58
N ASP A 91 -3.23 0.01 -22.51
CA ASP A 91 -3.31 1.25 -21.75
C ASP A 91 -2.23 1.30 -20.66
N VAL A 92 -1.81 2.52 -20.33
CA VAL A 92 -0.87 2.77 -19.23
C VAL A 92 -1.60 3.61 -18.18
N VAL A 93 -1.66 3.08 -16.97
CA VAL A 93 -2.28 3.76 -15.82
C VAL A 93 -1.17 4.39 -14.99
N TYR A 94 -1.35 5.67 -14.67
CA TYR A 94 -0.53 6.42 -13.73
C TYR A 94 -1.37 6.74 -12.51
N ARG A 95 -0.76 6.68 -11.33
CA ARG A 95 -1.25 7.45 -10.19
C ARG A 95 -1.11 8.93 -10.52
N CYS A 96 -2.15 9.67 -10.18
CA CYS A 96 -2.23 11.11 -10.34
C CYS A 96 -2.44 11.70 -8.94
N THR A 97 -1.35 12.16 -8.33
CA THR A 97 -1.37 12.67 -6.95
C THR A 97 -1.42 14.19 -6.95
N MET A 98 -2.37 14.77 -6.22
CA MET A 98 -2.36 16.21 -5.96
C MET A 98 -1.28 16.58 -4.95
N VAL A 99 -0.47 17.57 -5.30
CA VAL A 99 0.66 18.02 -4.49
C VAL A 99 0.65 19.52 -4.28
N THR A 100 1.37 19.97 -3.25
CA THR A 100 1.70 21.38 -3.05
C THR A 100 3.14 21.63 -3.47
N LEU A 101 3.30 22.50 -4.47
CA LEU A 101 4.60 22.97 -4.94
C LEU A 101 4.81 24.44 -4.57
N ARG A 102 6.06 24.82 -4.35
CA ARG A 102 6.47 26.20 -4.11
C ARG A 102 7.80 26.50 -4.79
N PRO A 103 8.12 27.77 -5.11
CA PRO A 103 9.45 28.13 -5.56
C PRO A 103 10.49 27.91 -4.45
N ASP A 104 11.71 27.56 -4.85
CA ASP A 104 12.84 27.43 -3.93
C ASP A 104 13.14 28.78 -3.25
N GLY A 105 13.35 28.74 -1.93
CA GLY A 105 13.44 29.94 -1.08
C GLY A 105 12.14 30.77 -0.95
N GLY A 106 11.06 30.40 -1.65
CA GLY A 106 9.77 31.09 -1.62
C GLY A 106 8.75 30.43 -0.70
N LYS A 107 7.57 31.08 -0.58
CA LYS A 107 6.45 30.59 0.24
C LYS A 107 5.43 29.85 -0.62
N VAL A 108 4.66 28.97 0.00
CA VAL A 108 3.47 28.36 -0.62
C VAL A 108 2.52 29.48 -1.11
N GLY A 109 1.96 29.30 -2.31
CA GLY A 109 1.15 30.31 -3.00
C GLY A 109 1.94 31.34 -3.80
N SER A 110 3.28 31.28 -3.79
CA SER A 110 4.10 32.09 -4.70
C SER A 110 4.16 31.46 -6.09
N ASP A 111 4.00 32.29 -7.13
CA ASP A 111 4.00 31.83 -8.51
C ASP A 111 5.39 31.47 -9.05
N PHE A 112 5.40 30.49 -9.95
CA PHE A 112 6.52 30.17 -10.85
C PHE A 112 6.01 29.89 -12.26
N LYS A 113 6.89 29.94 -13.26
CA LYS A 113 6.45 29.86 -14.67
C LYS A 113 6.33 28.43 -15.20
N LYS A 114 7.13 27.51 -14.68
CA LYS A 114 7.20 26.12 -15.13
C LYS A 114 7.83 25.25 -14.05
N LEU A 115 7.56 23.96 -14.08
CA LEU A 115 8.23 22.99 -13.23
C LEU A 115 9.71 22.89 -13.56
N GLY A 116 10.54 22.57 -12.57
CA GLY A 116 11.98 22.40 -12.75
C GLY A 116 12.77 22.47 -11.44
N PRO A 117 14.10 22.60 -11.50
CA PRO A 117 14.97 22.53 -10.32
C PRO A 117 14.79 23.69 -9.33
N HIS A 118 14.10 24.76 -9.73
CA HIS A 118 13.79 25.92 -8.90
C HIS A 118 12.46 25.78 -8.14
N VAL A 119 11.83 24.60 -8.19
CA VAL A 119 10.57 24.28 -7.53
C VAL A 119 10.80 23.16 -6.52
N VAL A 120 10.16 23.27 -5.36
CA VAL A 120 10.27 22.34 -4.24
C VAL A 120 8.93 21.66 -3.99
N MET A 121 8.97 20.35 -3.73
CA MET A 121 7.82 19.58 -3.23
C MET A 121 7.58 19.96 -1.77
N ASP A 122 6.58 20.79 -1.51
CA ASP A 122 6.29 21.24 -0.15
C ASP A 122 5.45 20.22 0.62
N ASP A 123 4.48 19.61 -0.06
CA ASP A 123 3.59 18.60 0.51
C ASP A 123 3.14 17.62 -0.58
N ALA A 124 3.34 16.31 -0.37
CA ALA A 124 3.00 15.26 -1.33
C ALA A 124 1.53 14.80 -1.25
N THR A 125 0.72 15.43 -0.38
CA THR A 125 -0.68 15.10 -0.11
C THR A 125 -1.61 16.31 -0.25
N ALA A 126 -1.05 17.46 -0.62
CA ALA A 126 -1.70 18.76 -0.58
C ALA A 126 -2.35 19.10 0.78
N GLY A 127 -1.68 18.70 1.88
CA GLY A 127 -2.17 18.85 3.24
C GLY A 127 -3.42 18.01 3.51
N LEU A 128 -3.40 16.74 3.07
CA LEU A 128 -4.51 15.80 3.17
C LEU A 128 -5.84 16.42 2.69
N ILE A 129 -5.84 16.96 1.47
CA ILE A 129 -7.04 17.57 0.87
C ILE A 129 -8.25 16.63 0.95
N GLU A 130 -9.41 17.19 1.29
CA GLU A 130 -10.66 16.44 1.39
C GLU A 130 -11.13 15.97 0.01
N THR A 131 -11.83 14.84 -0.02
CA THR A 131 -12.21 14.18 -1.29
C THR A 131 -13.10 15.06 -2.18
N GLU A 132 -14.03 15.82 -1.61
CA GLU A 132 -14.93 16.68 -2.40
C GLU A 132 -14.18 17.88 -2.99
N GLU A 133 -13.31 18.54 -2.21
CA GLU A 133 -12.44 19.63 -2.72
C GLU A 133 -11.52 19.10 -3.85
N ALA A 134 -10.93 17.92 -3.66
CA ALA A 134 -10.06 17.31 -4.66
C ALA A 134 -10.82 16.87 -5.92
N ARG A 135 -12.09 16.46 -5.79
CA ARG A 135 -12.94 16.10 -6.93
C ARG A 135 -13.15 17.29 -7.86
N GLU A 136 -13.48 18.46 -7.32
CA GLU A 136 -13.63 19.68 -8.13
C GLU A 136 -12.37 20.00 -8.93
N LEU A 137 -11.19 19.88 -8.30
CA LEU A 137 -9.91 20.13 -8.93
C LEU A 137 -9.56 19.12 -10.03
N ILE A 138 -9.78 17.82 -9.81
CA ILE A 138 -9.46 16.79 -10.81
C ILE A 138 -10.45 16.81 -11.97
N ASP A 139 -11.71 17.18 -11.74
CA ASP A 139 -12.70 17.37 -12.80
C ASP A 139 -12.31 18.55 -13.69
N ALA A 140 -11.85 19.67 -13.13
CA ALA A 140 -11.32 20.80 -13.90
C ALA A 140 -10.09 20.43 -14.74
N ILE A 141 -9.20 19.57 -14.20
CA ILE A 141 -8.07 19.00 -14.96
C ILE A 141 -8.57 18.12 -16.11
N ASN A 142 -9.55 17.25 -15.85
CA ASN A 142 -10.07 16.34 -16.87
C ASN A 142 -10.82 17.09 -17.98
N GLU A 143 -11.53 18.18 -17.65
CA GLU A 143 -12.20 19.03 -18.64
C GLU A 143 -11.20 19.71 -19.59
N GLN A 144 -10.07 20.19 -19.06
CA GLN A 144 -9.11 20.97 -19.84
C GLN A 144 -8.00 20.14 -20.50
N LEU A 145 -7.55 19.07 -19.83
CA LEU A 145 -6.43 18.24 -20.28
C LEU A 145 -6.86 16.84 -20.74
N GLY A 146 -8.10 16.43 -20.44
CA GLY A 146 -8.66 15.17 -20.89
C GLY A 146 -8.89 15.15 -22.41
N SER A 147 -8.82 13.96 -22.98
CA SER A 147 -9.04 13.69 -24.40
C SER A 147 -9.43 12.22 -24.60
N GLU A 148 -9.62 11.80 -25.85
CA GLU A 148 -9.82 10.37 -26.17
C GLU A 148 -8.63 9.49 -25.75
N THR A 149 -7.44 10.08 -25.62
CA THR A 149 -6.21 9.35 -25.27
C THR A 149 -5.73 9.53 -23.84
N ILE A 150 -6.16 10.57 -23.14
CA ILE A 150 -5.75 10.90 -21.77
C ILE A 150 -7.02 11.15 -20.96
N GLN A 151 -7.21 10.40 -19.88
CA GLN A 151 -8.39 10.51 -19.03
C GLN A 151 -7.96 10.54 -17.58
N PHE A 152 -8.56 11.43 -16.79
CA PHE A 152 -8.35 11.51 -15.35
C PHE A 152 -9.57 10.97 -14.61
N TYR A 153 -9.32 10.20 -13.55
CA TYR A 153 -10.37 9.55 -12.76
C TYR A 153 -10.26 9.95 -11.29
N PRO A 154 -11.33 10.49 -10.68
CA PRO A 154 -11.30 10.87 -9.28
C PRO A 154 -11.19 9.64 -8.37
N GLY A 155 -10.23 9.65 -7.44
CA GLY A 155 -10.19 8.75 -6.30
C GLY A 155 -10.50 9.51 -5.00
N ALA A 156 -9.81 9.15 -3.90
CA ALA A 156 -10.04 9.70 -2.57
C ALA A 156 -8.92 10.67 -2.13
N GLY A 157 -9.30 11.80 -1.56
CA GLY A 157 -8.39 12.88 -1.16
C GLY A 157 -7.46 13.28 -2.30
N HIS A 158 -6.15 13.31 -2.06
CA HIS A 158 -5.14 13.66 -3.06
C HIS A 158 -4.82 12.57 -4.09
N ARG A 159 -5.46 11.39 -4.04
CA ARG A 159 -5.10 10.23 -4.87
C ARG A 159 -6.12 10.03 -5.98
N HIS A 160 -5.69 10.20 -7.21
CA HIS A 160 -6.47 10.03 -8.43
C HIS A 160 -5.72 9.15 -9.42
N LEU A 161 -6.30 8.91 -10.59
CA LEU A 161 -5.64 8.19 -11.68
C LEU A 161 -5.62 9.01 -12.97
N MET A 162 -4.62 8.73 -13.80
CA MET A 162 -4.61 9.09 -15.20
C MET A 162 -4.45 7.82 -16.04
N VAL A 163 -5.35 7.59 -16.98
CA VAL A 163 -5.23 6.54 -17.99
C VAL A 163 -4.74 7.17 -19.29
N TRP A 164 -3.64 6.64 -19.82
CA TRP A 164 -3.15 6.94 -21.16
C TRP A 164 -3.44 5.78 -22.09
N VAL A 165 -4.47 5.95 -22.93
CA VAL A 165 -4.92 4.95 -23.90
C VAL A 165 -3.83 4.71 -24.93
N ASN A 166 -3.45 3.45 -25.14
CA ASN A 166 -2.30 3.08 -25.98
C ASN A 166 -0.99 3.82 -25.60
N GLY A 167 -0.85 4.17 -24.32
CA GLY A 167 0.25 4.97 -23.80
C GLY A 167 1.62 4.28 -23.81
N LYS A 168 2.64 5.06 -23.44
CA LYS A 168 4.04 4.61 -23.38
C LYS A 168 4.38 4.13 -21.96
N PRO A 169 4.80 2.86 -21.78
CA PRO A 169 4.92 2.26 -20.44
C PRO A 169 6.32 2.39 -19.83
N ARG A 170 7.23 3.13 -20.50
CA ARG A 170 8.67 3.22 -20.16
C ARG A 170 9.08 4.61 -19.68
N ALA A 171 8.10 5.42 -19.27
CA ALA A 171 8.40 6.58 -18.46
C ALA A 171 8.99 6.09 -17.13
N ILE A 172 9.89 6.88 -16.55
CA ILE A 172 10.42 6.67 -15.21
C ILE A 172 9.87 7.81 -14.39
N CYS A 173 8.98 7.50 -13.44
CA CYS A 173 8.40 8.49 -12.55
C CYS A 173 8.76 8.19 -11.09
N VAL A 174 8.77 9.23 -10.29
CA VAL A 174 9.22 9.18 -8.89
C VAL A 174 8.02 9.41 -7.97
N ASP A 175 7.93 8.65 -6.88
CA ASP A 175 6.95 8.87 -5.83
C ASP A 175 7.13 10.27 -5.22
N PRO A 176 6.11 11.14 -5.19
CA PRO A 176 6.23 12.50 -4.67
C PRO A 176 6.67 12.53 -3.19
N GLN A 177 6.35 11.51 -2.39
CA GLN A 177 6.78 11.42 -0.99
C GLN A 177 8.31 11.37 -0.84
N SER A 178 9.00 10.71 -1.78
CA SER A 178 10.48 10.61 -1.77
C SER A 178 11.20 11.94 -2.06
N VAL A 179 10.45 12.95 -2.49
CA VAL A 179 10.94 14.27 -2.91
C VAL A 179 10.55 15.35 -1.89
N LEU A 180 9.84 15.01 -0.82
CA LEU A 180 9.33 15.97 0.16
C LEU A 180 10.43 16.89 0.71
N GLY A 181 10.18 18.20 0.67
CA GLY A 181 11.11 19.25 1.10
C GLY A 181 12.30 19.49 0.17
N ARG A 182 12.39 18.79 -0.97
CA ARG A 182 13.52 18.86 -1.92
C ARG A 182 13.10 19.44 -3.27
N SER A 183 14.10 19.85 -4.05
CA SER A 183 13.90 20.27 -5.44
C SER A 183 13.33 19.13 -6.27
N ILE A 184 12.34 19.42 -7.13
CA ILE A 184 11.70 18.43 -8.00
C ILE A 184 12.49 18.13 -9.28
N GLY A 185 13.57 18.87 -9.57
CA GLY A 185 14.24 18.85 -10.86
C GLY A 185 14.63 17.45 -11.36
N ASP A 186 15.28 16.67 -10.49
CA ASP A 186 15.74 15.30 -10.77
C ASP A 186 14.63 14.25 -10.64
N ALA A 187 13.47 14.64 -10.08
CA ALA A 187 12.33 13.75 -9.86
C ALA A 187 11.26 13.84 -10.96
N LEU A 188 11.33 14.85 -11.83
CA LEU A 188 10.39 14.99 -12.95
C LEU A 188 10.48 13.78 -13.90
N PRO A 189 9.37 13.34 -14.54
CA PRO A 189 9.33 12.15 -15.38
C PRO A 189 10.47 12.08 -16.39
N ALA A 190 11.13 10.94 -16.54
CA ALA A 190 12.22 10.74 -17.50
C ALA A 190 11.93 9.56 -18.45
N GLY A 191 12.74 9.39 -19.49
CA GLY A 191 12.57 8.29 -20.45
C GLY A 191 11.46 8.52 -21.47
N ASP A 192 10.87 7.43 -21.97
CA ASP A 192 9.94 7.45 -23.10
C ASP A 192 8.55 7.93 -22.66
N GLY A 193 8.03 8.98 -23.31
CA GLY A 193 6.74 9.61 -22.96
C GLY A 193 6.83 10.70 -21.90
N ALA A 194 8.01 10.93 -21.33
CA ALA A 194 8.24 11.97 -20.32
C ALA A 194 7.89 13.38 -20.78
N ASP A 195 8.04 13.69 -22.08
CA ASP A 195 7.71 14.99 -22.65
C ASP A 195 6.21 15.28 -22.58
N ILE A 196 5.36 14.27 -22.78
CA ILE A 196 3.90 14.37 -22.65
C ILE A 196 3.53 14.52 -21.17
N LEU A 197 4.09 13.67 -20.30
CA LEU A 197 3.81 13.72 -18.86
C LEU A 197 4.21 15.07 -18.25
N ARG A 198 5.40 15.59 -18.58
CA ARG A 198 5.87 16.90 -18.10
C ARG A 198 4.96 18.03 -18.58
N LYS A 199 4.50 18.00 -19.84
CA LYS A 199 3.54 18.98 -20.36
C LYS A 199 2.22 18.95 -19.60
N LEU A 200 1.70 17.75 -19.30
CA LEU A 200 0.48 17.59 -18.50
C LEU A 200 0.66 18.13 -17.09
N MET A 201 1.78 17.84 -16.43
CA MET A 201 2.08 18.34 -15.09
C MET A 201 2.25 19.87 -15.08
N ASP A 202 3.00 20.44 -16.03
CA ASP A 202 3.15 21.90 -16.19
C ASP A 202 1.78 22.57 -16.42
N ALA A 203 0.96 22.02 -17.32
CA ALA A 203 -0.37 22.55 -17.60
C ALA A 203 -1.32 22.44 -16.40
N SER A 204 -1.24 21.33 -15.64
CA SER A 204 -2.02 21.16 -14.41
C SER A 204 -1.71 22.25 -13.39
N TYR A 205 -0.44 22.66 -13.27
CA TYR A 205 -0.06 23.73 -12.35
C TYR A 205 -0.68 25.07 -12.77
N LEU A 206 -0.67 25.38 -14.07
CA LEU A 206 -1.27 26.61 -14.59
C LEU A 206 -2.79 26.65 -14.36
N ILE A 207 -3.47 25.51 -14.45
CA ILE A 207 -4.90 25.40 -14.19
C ILE A 207 -5.21 25.56 -12.70
N LEU A 208 -4.45 24.86 -11.84
CA LEU A 208 -4.81 24.68 -10.44
C LEU A 208 -4.37 25.85 -9.56
N ARG A 209 -3.27 26.53 -9.88
CA ARG A 209 -2.74 27.61 -9.03
C ARG A 209 -3.71 28.79 -8.84
N ASP A 210 -4.55 29.04 -9.84
CA ASP A 210 -5.53 30.13 -9.89
C ASP A 210 -6.98 29.61 -9.69
N HIS A 211 -7.15 28.35 -9.28
CA HIS A 211 -8.47 27.74 -9.11
C HIS A 211 -9.13 28.22 -7.79
N PRO A 212 -10.44 28.57 -7.77
CA PRO A 212 -11.13 29.09 -6.58
C PRO A 212 -10.95 28.24 -5.30
N VAL A 213 -11.04 26.91 -5.43
CA VAL A 213 -10.77 25.98 -4.31
C VAL A 213 -9.39 26.23 -3.68
N ASN A 214 -8.34 26.47 -4.49
CA ASN A 214 -7.01 26.73 -3.95
C ASN A 214 -6.87 28.15 -3.36
N GLU A 215 -7.60 29.14 -3.88
CA GLU A 215 -7.69 30.47 -3.27
C GLU A 215 -8.32 30.38 -1.87
N GLU A 216 -9.44 29.65 -1.73
CA GLU A 216 -10.12 29.43 -0.46
C GLU A 216 -9.24 28.67 0.53
N ARG A 217 -8.54 27.62 0.07
CA ARG A 217 -7.59 26.86 0.90
C ARG A 217 -6.49 27.76 1.44
N LEU A 218 -5.89 28.59 0.59
CA LEU A 218 -4.86 29.55 1.00
C LEU A 218 -5.39 30.58 1.99
N ALA A 219 -6.60 31.12 1.77
CA ALA A 219 -7.25 32.05 2.68
C ALA A 219 -7.53 31.42 4.07
N ALA A 220 -7.80 30.12 4.11
CA ALA A 220 -7.96 29.33 5.33
C ALA A 220 -6.64 28.85 5.96
N GLY A 221 -5.48 29.20 5.38
CA GLY A 221 -4.17 28.75 5.85
C GLY A 221 -3.87 27.26 5.57
N LYS A 222 -4.67 26.61 4.73
CA LYS A 222 -4.43 25.23 4.26
C LYS A 222 -3.43 25.22 3.09
N LYS A 223 -2.85 24.05 2.84
CA LYS A 223 -1.97 23.82 1.69
C LYS A 223 -2.81 23.72 0.39
N PRO A 224 -2.45 24.42 -0.70
CA PRO A 224 -3.15 24.28 -1.98
C PRO A 224 -2.73 23.02 -2.72
N ALA A 225 -3.67 22.37 -3.40
CA ALA A 225 -3.43 21.29 -4.35
C ALA A 225 -3.17 21.91 -5.73
N ASN A 226 -1.97 22.47 -5.91
CA ASN A 226 -1.68 23.35 -7.05
C ASN A 226 -1.02 22.64 -8.24
N CYS A 227 -0.79 21.33 -8.20
CA CYS A 227 -0.25 20.56 -9.32
C CYS A 227 -0.67 19.10 -9.19
N VAL A 228 -0.84 18.41 -10.32
CA VAL A 228 -0.89 16.94 -10.33
C VAL A 228 0.51 16.37 -10.56
N TRP A 229 0.82 15.27 -9.89
CA TRP A 229 2.07 14.55 -9.97
C TRP A 229 1.80 13.14 -10.49
N LEU A 230 2.37 12.82 -11.66
CA LEU A 230 2.14 11.56 -12.36
C LEU A 230 3.24 10.56 -12.03
N TRP A 231 2.86 9.39 -11.49
CA TRP A 231 3.81 8.36 -11.06
C TRP A 231 3.16 6.99 -10.91
N GLY A 232 3.93 5.96 -10.52
CA GLY A 232 3.38 4.64 -10.23
C GLY A 232 2.78 3.97 -11.46
N GLU A 233 3.38 4.26 -12.62
CA GLU A 233 2.97 3.84 -13.94
C GLU A 233 2.96 2.33 -14.10
N GLY A 234 2.01 1.81 -14.87
CA GLY A 234 1.99 0.40 -15.24
C GLY A 234 0.96 0.07 -16.31
N ARG A 235 1.16 -1.05 -17.00
CA ARG A 235 0.13 -1.64 -17.88
C ARG A 235 -0.79 -2.53 -17.08
N ALA A 236 -2.05 -2.62 -17.49
CA ALA A 236 -2.94 -3.65 -16.98
C ALA A 236 -2.45 -5.04 -17.46
N VAL A 237 -2.46 -6.01 -16.55
CA VAL A 237 -2.12 -7.41 -16.84
C VAL A 237 -3.23 -8.30 -16.29
N ALA A 238 -3.65 -9.29 -17.05
CA ALA A 238 -4.60 -10.29 -16.59
C ALA A 238 -3.90 -11.31 -15.66
N TRP A 239 -4.47 -11.52 -14.48
CA TRP A 239 -3.95 -12.48 -13.51
C TRP A 239 -4.83 -13.73 -13.52
N PRO A 240 -4.26 -14.95 -13.53
CA PRO A 240 -5.04 -16.15 -13.25
C PRO A 240 -5.58 -16.08 -11.83
N SER A 241 -6.86 -16.34 -11.61
CA SER A 241 -7.48 -16.24 -10.30
C SER A 241 -6.92 -17.26 -9.30
N LEU A 242 -7.01 -16.97 -8.01
CA LEU A 242 -6.67 -17.94 -6.95
C LEU A 242 -7.60 -19.17 -6.97
N THR A 243 -8.83 -19.01 -7.46
CA THR A 243 -9.75 -20.15 -7.68
C THR A 243 -9.23 -21.07 -8.78
N GLU A 244 -8.69 -20.55 -9.87
CA GLU A 244 -8.08 -21.36 -10.93
C GLU A 244 -6.78 -22.04 -10.44
N LYS A 245 -5.92 -21.29 -9.74
CA LYS A 245 -4.60 -21.79 -9.31
C LYS A 245 -4.67 -22.76 -8.12
N TYR A 246 -5.50 -22.47 -7.13
CA TYR A 246 -5.49 -23.16 -5.83
C TYR A 246 -6.86 -23.68 -5.40
N ARG A 247 -7.91 -23.53 -6.20
CA ARG A 247 -9.30 -23.93 -5.88
C ARG A 247 -9.82 -23.28 -4.59
N VAL A 248 -9.38 -22.05 -4.33
CA VAL A 248 -9.78 -21.24 -3.18
C VAL A 248 -10.49 -19.99 -3.66
N ALA A 249 -11.63 -19.69 -3.02
CA ALA A 249 -12.31 -18.40 -3.11
C ALA A 249 -12.18 -17.68 -1.78
N GLY A 250 -12.03 -16.35 -1.82
CA GLY A 250 -11.79 -15.57 -0.63
C GLY A 250 -12.13 -14.09 -0.77
N SER A 251 -11.93 -13.38 0.33
CA SER A 251 -12.17 -11.93 0.41
C SER A 251 -10.88 -11.16 0.72
N MET A 252 -10.77 -9.94 0.22
CA MET A 252 -9.71 -8.98 0.54
C MET A 252 -10.26 -7.89 1.47
N VAL A 253 -9.73 -7.82 2.68
CA VAL A 253 -10.05 -6.81 3.70
C VAL A 253 -8.90 -5.81 3.75
N ALA A 254 -9.02 -4.72 3.00
CA ALA A 254 -8.01 -3.68 2.90
C ALA A 254 -8.67 -2.31 2.70
N THR A 255 -8.08 -1.26 3.28
CA THR A 255 -8.49 0.14 3.05
C THR A 255 -7.71 0.79 1.91
N SER A 256 -6.48 0.34 1.66
CA SER A 256 -5.64 0.83 0.57
C SER A 256 -6.15 0.33 -0.79
N ASP A 257 -6.41 1.24 -1.72
CA ASP A 257 -6.85 0.91 -3.08
C ASP A 257 -5.88 -0.02 -3.80
N VAL A 258 -4.57 0.15 -3.61
CA VAL A 258 -3.56 -0.74 -4.17
C VAL A 258 -3.76 -2.18 -3.68
N HIS A 259 -3.94 -2.38 -2.38
CA HIS A 259 -4.12 -3.71 -1.79
C HIS A 259 -5.48 -4.34 -2.14
N ARG A 260 -6.54 -3.52 -2.22
CA ARG A 260 -7.83 -3.95 -2.77
C ARG A 260 -7.68 -4.40 -4.22
N GLY A 261 -6.94 -3.64 -5.03
CA GLY A 261 -6.57 -3.96 -6.40
C GLY A 261 -5.84 -5.30 -6.54
N VAL A 262 -4.85 -5.56 -5.69
CA VAL A 262 -4.16 -6.87 -5.63
C VAL A 262 -5.17 -8.01 -5.43
N GLY A 263 -6.11 -7.83 -4.50
CA GLY A 263 -7.17 -8.81 -4.26
C GLY A 263 -8.07 -9.04 -5.48
N ILE A 264 -8.55 -7.95 -6.09
CA ILE A 264 -9.43 -7.99 -7.27
C ILE A 264 -8.73 -8.67 -8.44
N CYS A 265 -7.49 -8.28 -8.74
CA CYS A 265 -6.69 -8.91 -9.79
C CYS A 265 -6.50 -10.42 -9.51
N ALA A 266 -6.28 -10.81 -8.25
CA ALA A 266 -6.17 -12.22 -7.86
C ALA A 266 -7.52 -12.99 -7.84
N GLY A 267 -8.64 -12.34 -8.14
CA GLY A 267 -9.98 -12.93 -8.12
C GLY A 267 -10.59 -13.09 -6.72
N LEU A 268 -10.18 -12.24 -5.76
CA LEU A 268 -10.80 -12.13 -4.44
C LEU A 268 -11.90 -11.07 -4.44
N ASP A 269 -12.91 -11.28 -3.59
CA ASP A 269 -13.95 -10.28 -3.36
C ASP A 269 -13.38 -9.19 -2.44
N ALA A 270 -13.09 -8.00 -2.98
CA ALA A 270 -12.65 -6.87 -2.17
C ALA A 270 -13.82 -6.31 -1.37
N VAL A 271 -13.66 -6.29 -0.05
CA VAL A 271 -14.66 -5.74 0.86
C VAL A 271 -14.83 -4.24 0.60
N ASP A 272 -16.09 -3.80 0.69
CA ASP A 272 -16.47 -2.39 0.63
C ASP A 272 -15.73 -1.58 1.72
N PRO A 273 -14.94 -0.55 1.35
CA PRO A 273 -14.22 0.30 2.30
C PRO A 273 -15.10 0.90 3.39
N ASP A 274 -16.38 1.20 3.10
CA ASP A 274 -17.30 1.81 4.06
C ASP A 274 -17.57 0.89 5.26
N ARG A 275 -17.46 -0.43 5.07
CA ARG A 275 -17.58 -1.42 6.16
C ARG A 275 -16.38 -1.41 7.10
N LEU A 276 -15.26 -0.79 6.71
CA LEU A 276 -14.01 -0.82 7.46
C LEU A 276 -13.84 0.38 8.39
N ALA A 277 -14.86 1.26 8.50
CA ALA A 277 -14.90 2.39 9.43
C ALA A 277 -13.62 3.24 9.42
N GLY A 278 -13.15 3.64 8.23
CA GLY A 278 -11.93 4.45 8.08
C GLY A 278 -10.63 3.70 8.37
N GLY A 279 -10.67 2.37 8.49
CA GLY A 279 -9.49 1.54 8.76
C GLY A 279 -9.36 1.08 10.21
N ASP A 280 -10.40 1.25 11.04
CA ASP A 280 -10.42 0.74 12.41
C ASP A 280 -10.07 -0.76 12.46
N LEU A 281 -9.11 -1.09 13.32
CA LEU A 281 -8.53 -2.42 13.42
C LEU A 281 -9.56 -3.46 13.92
N ARG A 282 -10.44 -3.07 14.85
CA ARG A 282 -11.50 -3.97 15.36
C ARG A 282 -12.57 -4.20 14.31
N ALA A 283 -12.95 -3.16 13.56
CA ALA A 283 -13.86 -3.27 12.43
C ALA A 283 -13.30 -4.21 11.36
N LYS A 284 -12.01 -4.07 10.99
CA LYS A 284 -11.33 -5.00 10.07
C LYS A 284 -11.37 -6.45 10.58
N ALA A 285 -11.09 -6.70 11.87
CA ALA A 285 -11.18 -8.04 12.45
C ALA A 285 -12.62 -8.59 12.40
N ALA A 286 -13.61 -7.78 12.77
CA ALA A 286 -15.02 -8.17 12.77
C ALA A 286 -15.48 -8.52 11.35
N VAL A 287 -15.19 -7.66 10.37
CA VAL A 287 -15.53 -7.88 8.97
C VAL A 287 -14.82 -9.10 8.40
N ALA A 288 -13.54 -9.32 8.71
CA ALA A 288 -12.83 -10.54 8.31
C ALA A 288 -13.52 -11.81 8.85
N LEU A 289 -13.97 -11.79 10.11
CA LEU A 289 -14.73 -12.90 10.71
C LEU A 289 -16.10 -13.09 10.05
N GLU A 290 -16.79 -12.03 9.66
CA GLU A 290 -18.03 -12.13 8.87
C GLU A 290 -17.80 -12.80 7.51
N GLU A 291 -16.73 -12.42 6.80
CA GLU A 291 -16.41 -12.99 5.49
C GLU A 291 -16.12 -14.50 5.56
N PHE A 292 -15.56 -15.00 6.66
CA PHE A 292 -15.38 -16.44 6.89
C PHE A 292 -16.68 -17.25 6.98
N ALA A 293 -17.85 -16.60 7.13
CA ALA A 293 -19.13 -17.29 7.02
C ALA A 293 -19.46 -17.68 5.56
N LYS A 294 -18.89 -16.96 4.58
CA LYS A 294 -19.18 -17.10 3.15
C LYS A 294 -18.03 -17.75 2.38
N LYS A 295 -16.80 -17.55 2.84
CA LYS A 295 -15.57 -17.96 2.16
C LYS A 295 -14.65 -18.76 3.07
N ASP A 296 -13.68 -19.43 2.47
CA ASP A 296 -12.68 -20.21 3.21
C ASP A 296 -11.36 -19.49 3.38
N PHE A 297 -11.14 -18.41 2.62
CA PHE A 297 -9.93 -17.60 2.67
C PHE A 297 -10.25 -16.12 2.88
N VAL A 298 -9.52 -15.46 3.77
CA VAL A 298 -9.54 -14.00 3.91
C VAL A 298 -8.10 -13.49 3.97
N TYR A 299 -7.79 -12.52 3.13
CA TYR A 299 -6.57 -11.72 3.21
C TYR A 299 -6.90 -10.41 3.93
N VAL A 300 -6.22 -10.13 5.03
CA VAL A 300 -6.38 -8.91 5.80
C VAL A 300 -5.12 -8.08 5.68
N HIS A 301 -5.25 -6.90 5.10
CA HIS A 301 -4.19 -5.89 5.05
C HIS A 301 -4.46 -4.78 6.06
N ALA A 302 -3.47 -4.53 6.90
CA ALA A 302 -3.43 -3.38 7.77
C ALA A 302 -1.97 -3.00 8.05
N GLY A 303 -1.69 -1.71 8.05
CA GLY A 303 -0.40 -1.15 8.41
C GLY A 303 -0.57 -0.01 9.39
N LEU A 304 0.56 0.50 9.86
CA LEU A 304 0.61 1.79 10.55
C LEU A 304 0.28 2.91 9.55
N THR A 305 -0.15 4.08 10.04
CA THR A 305 -0.40 5.22 9.15
C THR A 305 0.91 5.74 8.55
N ASP A 306 0.86 6.38 7.39
CA ASP A 306 2.05 6.92 6.71
C ASP A 306 2.82 7.90 7.62
N GLU A 307 2.12 8.68 8.45
CA GLU A 307 2.74 9.59 9.42
C GLU A 307 3.53 8.84 10.49
N VAL A 308 3.09 7.63 10.88
CA VAL A 308 3.80 6.79 11.86
C VAL A 308 4.93 6.00 11.21
N VAL A 309 4.75 5.51 9.99
CA VAL A 309 5.78 4.76 9.25
C VAL A 309 6.97 5.64 8.91
N HIS A 310 6.71 6.85 8.39
CA HIS A 310 7.74 7.79 7.92
C HIS A 310 8.09 8.88 8.95
N GLY A 311 7.33 8.99 10.03
CA GLY A 311 7.57 9.94 11.10
C GLY A 311 8.75 9.56 12.00
N THR A 312 9.10 10.49 12.89
CA THR A 312 10.15 10.32 13.88
C THR A 312 9.61 9.94 15.27
N ASP A 313 8.29 9.87 15.44
CA ASP A 313 7.66 9.52 16.71
C ASP A 313 7.68 8.00 16.95
N ILE A 314 8.75 7.56 17.59
CA ILE A 314 8.93 6.16 17.99
C ILE A 314 7.85 5.67 18.96
N LYS A 315 7.30 6.55 19.81
CA LYS A 315 6.25 6.14 20.76
C LYS A 315 4.94 5.87 20.01
N ALA A 316 4.60 6.71 19.04
CA ALA A 316 3.45 6.46 18.16
C ALA A 316 3.62 5.13 17.41
N LYS A 317 4.82 4.81 16.93
CA LYS A 317 5.11 3.54 16.26
C LYS A 317 4.95 2.32 17.17
N VAL A 318 5.50 2.37 18.39
CA VAL A 318 5.30 1.31 19.39
C VAL A 318 3.82 1.17 19.74
N GLY A 319 3.13 2.27 20.01
CA GLY A 319 1.69 2.27 20.31
C GLY A 319 0.87 1.63 19.19
N GLY A 320 1.08 2.04 17.93
CA GLY A 320 0.34 1.48 16.79
C GLY A 320 0.56 -0.03 16.58
N ILE A 321 1.76 -0.54 16.89
CA ILE A 321 2.05 -1.98 16.85
C ILE A 321 1.27 -2.72 17.95
N GLU A 322 1.24 -2.19 19.18
CA GLU A 322 0.47 -2.76 20.29
C GLU A 322 -1.04 -2.73 20.01
N GLU A 323 -1.52 -1.65 19.40
CA GLU A 323 -2.92 -1.52 18.95
C GLU A 323 -3.25 -2.57 17.88
N PHE A 324 -2.40 -2.76 16.88
CA PHE A 324 -2.59 -3.80 15.87
C PHE A 324 -2.70 -5.20 16.47
N ASP A 325 -1.80 -5.55 17.40
CA ASP A 325 -1.84 -6.85 18.07
C ASP A 325 -3.15 -7.04 18.86
N ARG A 326 -3.52 -6.03 19.66
CA ARG A 326 -4.67 -6.06 20.56
C ARG A 326 -6.01 -5.98 19.83
N ASP A 327 -6.11 -5.16 18.80
CA ASP A 327 -7.38 -4.77 18.18
C ASP A 327 -7.66 -5.49 16.86
N LEU A 328 -6.63 -6.00 16.17
CA LEU A 328 -6.77 -6.83 14.97
C LEU A 328 -6.46 -8.31 15.24
N VAL A 329 -5.21 -8.62 15.63
CA VAL A 329 -4.73 -10.01 15.70
C VAL A 329 -5.45 -10.80 16.80
N GLY A 330 -5.63 -10.20 17.98
CA GLY A 330 -6.35 -10.82 19.09
C GLY A 330 -7.78 -11.21 18.73
N PRO A 331 -8.67 -10.26 18.40
CA PRO A 331 -10.06 -10.54 18.05
C PRO A 331 -10.19 -11.52 16.89
N LEU A 332 -9.34 -11.41 15.86
CA LEU A 332 -9.36 -12.29 14.70
C LEU A 332 -9.02 -13.75 15.06
N THR A 333 -7.95 -13.96 15.82
CA THR A 333 -7.52 -15.32 16.22
C THR A 333 -8.50 -15.95 17.22
N GLU A 334 -9.01 -15.19 18.17
CA GLU A 334 -10.05 -15.65 19.11
C GLU A 334 -11.36 -16.00 18.40
N GLY A 335 -11.76 -15.18 17.43
CA GLY A 335 -12.95 -15.42 16.62
C GLY A 335 -12.82 -16.66 15.74
N LEU A 336 -11.65 -16.88 15.13
CA LEU A 336 -11.36 -18.07 14.32
C LEU A 336 -11.30 -19.34 15.16
N ALA A 337 -10.67 -19.30 16.34
CA ALA A 337 -10.60 -20.46 17.24
C ALA A 337 -11.97 -21.00 17.64
N LYS A 338 -12.98 -20.14 17.76
CA LYS A 338 -14.38 -20.52 18.05
C LYS A 338 -15.08 -21.22 16.88
N ARG A 339 -14.54 -21.12 15.65
CA ARG A 339 -15.15 -21.66 14.41
C ARG A 339 -14.54 -22.98 13.96
N GLY A 340 -13.45 -23.42 14.59
CA GLY A 340 -12.76 -24.68 14.29
C GLY A 340 -11.34 -24.48 13.73
N PRO A 341 -10.75 -25.52 13.12
CA PRO A 341 -9.38 -25.46 12.62
C PRO A 341 -9.21 -24.40 11.53
N TYR A 342 -8.17 -23.59 11.69
CA TYR A 342 -7.76 -22.59 10.72
C TYR A 342 -6.25 -22.61 10.54
N ARG A 343 -5.78 -22.11 9.40
CA ARG A 343 -4.37 -21.89 9.11
C ARG A 343 -4.12 -20.40 8.95
N PHE A 344 -3.07 -19.92 9.60
CA PHE A 344 -2.68 -18.53 9.56
C PHE A 344 -1.33 -18.36 8.90
N LEU A 345 -1.17 -17.22 8.24
CA LEU A 345 0.10 -16.66 7.83
C LEU A 345 0.08 -15.17 8.18
N VAL A 346 0.91 -14.77 9.13
CA VAL A 346 1.17 -13.36 9.41
C VAL A 346 2.47 -12.99 8.69
N VAL A 347 2.44 -11.96 7.85
CA VAL A 347 3.64 -11.41 7.18
C VAL A 347 3.84 -9.99 7.68
N CYS A 348 5.07 -9.67 8.06
CA CYS A 348 5.46 -8.33 8.50
C CYS A 348 6.62 -7.83 7.65
N ASP A 349 6.50 -6.60 7.15
CA ASP A 349 7.50 -5.92 6.33
C ASP A 349 7.71 -4.46 6.78
N HIS A 350 8.64 -3.78 6.12
CA HIS A 350 9.03 -2.40 6.43
C HIS A 350 8.10 -1.34 5.81
N GLY A 351 7.13 -1.72 4.97
CA GLY A 351 6.23 -0.79 4.28
C GLY A 351 6.82 -0.08 3.06
N GLU A 352 8.12 -0.22 2.76
CA GLU A 352 8.79 0.41 1.61
C GLU A 352 8.90 -0.54 0.39
N GLY A 353 7.97 -1.50 0.25
CA GLY A 353 8.00 -2.53 -0.81
C GLY A 353 9.03 -3.63 -0.55
N ALA A 354 9.72 -4.11 -1.60
CA ALA A 354 10.71 -5.20 -1.49
C ALA A 354 12.02 -4.80 -0.81
N GLN A 355 12.12 -3.58 -0.29
CA GLN A 355 13.29 -3.10 0.45
C GLN A 355 13.13 -3.50 1.92
N GLY A 356 14.05 -4.34 2.40
CA GLY A 356 14.01 -4.93 3.73
C GLY A 356 13.51 -6.37 3.73
N GLN A 357 14.04 -7.17 4.65
CA GLN A 357 13.71 -8.59 4.75
C GLN A 357 12.43 -8.75 5.57
N ALA A 358 11.33 -9.07 4.90
CA ALA A 358 10.11 -9.45 5.59
C ALA A 358 10.29 -10.77 6.35
N PHE A 359 9.45 -10.96 7.35
CA PHE A 359 9.39 -12.20 8.11
C PHE A 359 7.94 -12.60 8.36
N TYR A 360 7.75 -13.86 8.75
CA TYR A 360 6.43 -14.43 8.86
C TYR A 360 6.28 -15.38 10.04
N ALA A 361 5.04 -15.52 10.50
CA ALA A 361 4.60 -16.60 11.38
C ALA A 361 3.53 -17.41 10.65
N PHE A 362 3.69 -18.73 10.59
CA PHE A 362 2.80 -19.63 9.87
C PHE A 362 2.46 -20.86 10.70
N GLY A 363 1.18 -21.22 10.78
CA GLY A 363 0.79 -22.42 11.51
C GLY A 363 -0.68 -22.73 11.41
N GLU A 364 -1.10 -23.76 12.14
CA GLU A 364 -2.50 -24.12 12.32
C GLU A 364 -2.96 -23.70 13.72
N GLY A 365 -4.04 -22.93 13.77
CA GLY A 365 -4.73 -22.61 15.01
C GLY A 365 -5.57 -23.78 15.52
N ALA A 366 -5.79 -23.81 16.83
CA ALA A 366 -6.49 -24.87 17.58
C ALA A 366 -5.77 -26.24 17.67
N GLY A 367 -4.52 -26.35 17.19
CA GLY A 367 -3.69 -27.56 17.30
C GLY A 367 -2.66 -27.52 18.45
N LYS A 368 -2.27 -28.69 18.97
CA LYS A 368 -1.12 -28.86 19.89
C LYS A 368 0.19 -28.81 19.10
N ALA A 369 0.61 -27.62 18.67
CA ALA A 369 1.93 -27.46 18.06
C ALA A 369 3.05 -27.53 19.12
N ALA A 370 4.26 -27.88 18.67
CA ALA A 370 5.45 -27.82 19.51
C ALA A 370 5.74 -26.36 19.86
N ALA A 371 5.39 -25.96 21.09
CA ALA A 371 5.65 -24.61 21.56
C ALA A 371 7.17 -24.38 21.59
N ALA A 372 7.62 -23.27 21.00
CA ALA A 372 8.97 -22.74 21.21
C ALA A 372 8.89 -21.66 22.30
N PRO A 373 8.92 -22.03 23.60
CA PRO A 373 8.73 -21.08 24.68
C PRO A 373 9.77 -19.97 24.62
N GLY A 374 9.32 -18.72 24.77
CA GLY A 374 10.18 -17.53 24.74
C GLY A 374 10.42 -16.92 23.36
N ARG A 375 10.02 -17.60 22.27
CA ARG A 375 10.04 -17.00 20.93
C ARG A 375 9.01 -15.88 20.82
N ARG A 376 9.38 -14.76 20.22
CA ARG A 376 8.55 -13.59 19.94
C ARG A 376 8.44 -13.35 18.43
N PHE A 377 7.41 -12.63 18.02
CA PHE A 377 7.25 -12.21 16.63
C PHE A 377 8.08 -10.94 16.39
N THR A 378 9.39 -11.09 16.21
CA THR A 378 10.32 -9.97 16.00
C THR A 378 11.32 -10.27 14.88
N GLU A 379 11.95 -9.23 14.34
CA GLU A 379 13.00 -9.34 13.32
C GLU A 379 14.15 -10.21 13.83
N GLN A 380 14.59 -9.99 15.08
CA GLN A 380 15.68 -10.74 15.71
C GLN A 380 15.37 -12.24 15.82
N ASP A 381 14.18 -12.59 16.32
CA ASP A 381 13.79 -13.99 16.49
C ASP A 381 13.56 -14.68 15.15
N ALA A 382 13.05 -13.96 14.15
CA ALA A 382 12.91 -14.47 12.80
C ALA A 382 14.29 -14.71 12.14
N GLN A 383 15.25 -13.83 12.36
CA GLN A 383 16.63 -13.98 11.88
C GLN A 383 17.35 -15.15 12.59
N ALA A 384 17.07 -15.36 13.87
CA ALA A 384 17.64 -16.46 14.66
C ALA A 384 16.97 -17.82 14.37
N ALA A 385 15.83 -17.83 13.66
CA ALA A 385 15.14 -19.06 13.32
C ALA A 385 16.00 -19.95 12.41
N LYS A 386 16.07 -21.25 12.72
CA LYS A 386 16.79 -22.25 11.89
C LYS A 386 16.05 -22.61 10.59
N THR A 387 14.89 -22.02 10.36
CA THR A 387 14.07 -22.21 9.16
C THR A 387 14.74 -21.51 7.98
N PRO A 388 15.00 -22.21 6.86
CA PRO A 388 15.50 -21.54 5.65
C PRO A 388 14.53 -20.45 5.20
N ALA A 389 15.08 -19.33 4.73
CA ALA A 389 14.28 -18.25 4.16
C ALA A 389 13.39 -18.78 3.03
N ARG A 390 12.13 -18.38 3.02
CA ARG A 390 11.12 -18.89 2.09
C ARG A 390 10.85 -17.88 0.99
N ASP A 391 10.70 -18.38 -0.23
CA ASP A 391 10.26 -17.59 -1.38
C ASP A 391 8.77 -17.25 -1.22
N ALA A 392 8.45 -15.95 -1.15
CA ALA A 392 7.09 -15.45 -0.98
C ALA A 392 6.13 -16.01 -2.05
N THR A 393 6.61 -16.08 -3.31
CA THR A 393 5.79 -16.53 -4.45
C THR A 393 5.43 -18.01 -4.41
N LYS A 394 6.18 -18.80 -3.63
CA LYS A 394 5.97 -20.25 -3.49
C LYS A 394 5.31 -20.60 -2.16
N PHE A 395 5.34 -19.71 -1.18
CA PHE A 395 4.80 -19.96 0.15
C PHE A 395 3.31 -20.29 0.09
N VAL A 396 2.56 -19.62 -0.79
CA VAL A 396 1.11 -19.81 -0.92
C VAL A 396 0.71 -21.28 -1.22
N THR A 397 1.57 -22.03 -1.94
CA THR A 397 1.32 -23.45 -2.23
C THR A 397 1.34 -24.28 -0.95
N LYS A 398 2.28 -24.02 -0.05
CA LYS A 398 2.33 -24.62 1.30
C LYS A 398 1.17 -24.11 2.15
N PHE A 399 0.80 -22.84 2.02
CA PHE A 399 -0.31 -22.26 2.77
C PHE A 399 -1.64 -22.95 2.44
N PHE A 400 -1.91 -23.27 1.17
CA PHE A 400 -3.15 -23.95 0.75
C PHE A 400 -3.06 -25.47 0.66
N SER A 401 -1.90 -26.11 0.87
CA SER A 401 -1.79 -27.57 0.79
C SER A 401 -2.65 -28.25 1.85
N LYS A 402 -3.41 -29.29 1.48
CA LYS A 402 -4.11 -30.13 2.47
C LYS A 402 -3.06 -30.87 3.31
N SER A 403 -3.23 -30.86 4.63
CA SER A 403 -2.38 -31.60 5.58
C SER A 403 -2.53 -33.10 5.42
#